data_AF-A0A2P2KZH9-F1
#
_entry.id   AF-A0A2P2KZH9-F1
#
_cell.length_a   1.000
_cell.length_b   1.000
_cell.length_c   1.000
_cell.angle_alpha   90.00
_cell.angle_beta   90.00
_cell.angle_gamma   90.00
#
_symmetry.space_group_name_H-M   'P 1'
#
loop_
_entity.id
_entity.type
_entity.pdbx_description
1 polymer ?
#
loop_
_entity_poly.entity_id
_entity_poly.type
_entity_poly.pdbx_seq_one_letter_code
_entity_poly.pdbx_strand_id
1 'polypeptide(L)'
;MGAYCNEGLSLSPIREFSSSQNIRLSKHVYDNVHGYIHIDPLSLKFVDTEQFQRLRELKQLGLAHLVYPGAVHSRFEHSLGVSWLASQTVQKLKTYQGSELGIDCFDIQTVKLAGLLHDIGHGPFSHLFERSFLPRVLNGENWSHEQMSTKLVDHIVDEHHIDVDSQMMKRVKVSWNCLDI
;
A
#
# COMPACT_ATOMS: atom_id res chain seq x y z
N MET A 1 19.41 60.95 0.15
CA MET A 1 18.82 61.71 1.28
C MET A 1 17.36 61.28 1.33
N GLY A 2 16.85 60.49 2.27
CA GLY A 2 17.12 60.41 3.70
C GLY A 2 15.86 60.88 4.43
N ALA A 3 14.97 59.95 4.82
CA ALA A 3 13.96 60.15 5.86
C ALA A 3 13.48 58.78 6.39
N TYR A 4 13.87 58.51 7.64
CA TYR A 4 13.30 57.52 8.57
C TYR A 4 11.83 57.91 8.91
N CYS A 5 10.91 57.13 9.50
CA CYS A 5 10.92 56.01 10.45
C CYS A 5 9.64 55.18 10.26
N ASN A 6 9.64 53.89 10.61
CA ASN A 6 8.68 53.41 11.63
C ASN A 6 9.18 52.13 12.30
N GLU A 7 9.10 52.11 13.62
CA GLU A 7 9.57 51.06 14.52
C GLU A 7 8.64 49.84 14.55
N GLY A 8 9.25 48.67 14.77
CA GLY A 8 8.85 47.78 15.86
C GLY A 8 7.56 46.99 15.71
N LEU A 9 7.58 45.92 14.92
CA LEU A 9 6.74 44.74 15.15
C LEU A 9 7.64 43.50 15.26
N SER A 10 7.77 43.03 16.50
CA SER A 10 8.40 41.77 16.87
C SER A 10 7.70 40.61 16.15
N LEU A 11 8.27 40.15 15.04
CA LEU A 11 7.92 38.88 14.44
C LEU A 11 8.72 37.79 15.16
N SER A 12 8.01 36.97 15.92
CA SER A 12 8.48 35.68 16.45
C SER A 12 9.13 34.86 15.32
N PRO A 13 10.20 34.09 15.59
CA PRO A 13 10.84 33.31 14.54
C PRO A 13 9.84 32.27 14.04
N ILE A 14 9.46 32.40 12.78
CA ILE A 14 8.84 31.32 12.01
C ILE A 14 9.78 30.13 12.17
N ARG A 15 9.31 29.08 12.85
CA ARG A 15 9.96 27.78 12.83
C ARG A 15 10.00 27.36 11.37
N GLU A 16 11.16 27.53 10.74
CA GLU A 16 11.55 26.74 9.58
C GLU A 16 11.51 25.28 10.03
N PHE A 17 10.36 24.64 9.83
CA PHE A 17 10.24 23.21 10.00
C PHE A 17 11.08 22.59 8.88
N SER A 18 12.29 22.19 9.29
CA SER A 18 13.28 21.42 8.54
C SER A 18 12.63 20.48 7.52
N SER A 19 12.64 20.90 6.25
CA SER A 19 12.28 20.07 5.08
C SER A 19 13.21 18.87 4.92
N SER A 20 14.33 18.85 5.64
CA SER A 20 15.41 17.86 5.53
C SER A 20 15.16 16.54 6.27
N GLN A 21 14.20 16.47 7.19
CA GLN A 21 13.93 15.23 7.96
C GLN A 21 12.96 14.27 7.25
N ASN A 22 12.20 14.72 6.25
CA ASN A 22 11.14 13.92 5.63
C ASN A 22 11.61 12.98 4.51
N ILE A 23 12.77 13.24 3.89
CA ILE A 23 13.26 12.46 2.74
C ILE A 23 13.68 11.04 3.14
N ARG A 24 14.06 10.81 4.40
CA ARG A 24 14.42 9.47 4.90
C ARG A 24 13.24 8.56 5.21
N LEU A 25 12.01 9.08 5.17
CA LEU A 25 10.81 8.35 5.58
C LEU A 25 9.95 7.89 4.39
N SER A 26 10.29 8.31 3.17
CA SER A 26 9.57 7.91 1.95
C SER A 26 10.54 7.35 0.92
N LYS A 27 10.03 6.54 -0.01
CA LYS A 27 10.84 5.84 -1.00
C LYS A 27 10.26 6.02 -2.38
N HIS A 28 11.14 6.24 -3.36
CA HIS A 28 10.79 6.16 -4.78
C HIS A 28 11.31 4.84 -5.34
N VAL A 29 10.44 4.11 -6.01
CA VAL A 29 10.79 2.87 -6.71
C VAL A 29 10.43 3.07 -8.17
N TYR A 30 11.35 2.74 -9.07
CA TYR A 30 11.05 2.70 -10.49
C TYR A 30 10.35 1.38 -10.82
N ASP A 31 9.16 1.48 -11.40
CA ASP A 31 8.36 0.39 -11.93
C ASP A 31 8.27 0.49 -13.45
N ASN A 32 8.32 -0.65 -14.14
CA ASN A 32 8.35 -0.69 -15.61
C ASN A 32 7.00 -0.31 -16.25
N VAL A 33 5.90 -0.38 -15.50
CA VAL A 33 4.55 -0.08 -16.01
C VAL A 33 4.15 1.35 -15.66
N HIS A 34 4.47 1.80 -14.45
CA HIS A 34 3.99 3.07 -13.88
C HIS A 34 5.08 4.15 -13.75
N GLY A 35 6.34 3.84 -14.06
CA GLY A 35 7.46 4.76 -13.84
C GLY A 35 7.78 4.88 -12.35
N TYR A 36 8.05 6.09 -11.87
CA TYR A 36 8.36 6.29 -10.44
C TYR A 36 7.10 6.20 -9.57
N ILE A 37 7.05 5.19 -8.71
CA ILE A 37 6.04 5.03 -7.67
C ILE A 37 6.56 5.62 -6.36
N HIS A 38 5.77 6.50 -5.74
CA HIS A 38 6.04 7.05 -4.40
C HIS A 38 5.40 6.22 -3.29
N ILE A 39 6.24 5.66 -2.43
CA ILE A 39 5.86 4.91 -1.24
C ILE A 39 5.97 5.85 -0.03
N ASP A 40 4.83 6.14 0.59
CA ASP A 40 4.74 7.02 1.76
C ASP A 40 5.21 6.29 3.03
N PRO A 41 5.50 7.02 4.12
CA PRO A 41 6.06 6.42 5.33
C PRO A 41 5.24 5.28 5.94
N LEU A 42 3.90 5.37 5.92
CA LEU A 42 3.07 4.30 6.47
C LEU A 42 3.15 3.05 5.60
N SER A 43 2.96 3.20 4.28
CA SER A 43 3.10 2.10 3.33
C SER A 43 4.48 1.45 3.41
N LEU A 44 5.54 2.25 3.58
CA LEU A 44 6.91 1.77 3.66
C LEU A 44 7.15 0.86 4.88
N LYS A 45 6.53 1.16 6.03
CA LYS A 45 6.58 0.29 7.22
C LYS A 45 6.09 -1.12 6.92
N PHE A 46 5.06 -1.28 6.10
CA PHE A 46 4.58 -2.60 5.67
C PHE A 46 5.48 -3.21 4.59
N VAL A 47 5.91 -2.41 3.60
CA VAL A 47 6.76 -2.90 2.51
C VAL A 47 8.06 -3.48 3.05
N ASP A 48 8.68 -2.87 4.05
CA ASP A 48 9.98 -3.29 4.59
C ASP A 48 9.88 -4.44 5.62
N THR A 49 8.75 -5.16 5.69
CA THR A 49 8.58 -6.39 6.49
C THR A 49 8.88 -7.66 5.70
N GLU A 50 9.31 -8.72 6.36
CA GLU A 50 9.56 -10.03 5.73
C GLU A 50 8.29 -10.62 5.09
N GLN A 51 7.12 -10.40 5.69
CA GLN A 51 5.84 -10.88 5.21
C GLN A 51 5.48 -10.25 3.86
N PHE A 52 5.76 -8.95 3.68
CA PHE A 52 5.55 -8.27 2.40
C PHE A 52 6.68 -8.57 1.40
N GLN A 53 7.95 -8.59 1.84
CA GLN A 53 9.09 -8.91 0.96
C GLN A 53 9.01 -10.33 0.39
N ARG A 54 8.37 -11.27 1.08
CA ARG A 54 8.06 -12.63 0.58
C ARG A 54 7.35 -12.61 -0.78
N LEU A 55 6.55 -11.57 -1.08
CA LEU A 55 5.83 -11.48 -2.35
C LEU A 55 6.74 -11.46 -3.58
N ARG A 56 8.04 -11.12 -3.43
CA ARG A 56 9.04 -11.17 -4.52
C ARG A 56 9.22 -12.56 -5.10
N GLU A 57 9.05 -13.58 -4.26
CA GLU A 57 9.23 -14.98 -4.65
C GLU A 57 7.93 -15.61 -5.19
N LEU A 58 6.80 -14.89 -5.11
CA LEU A 58 5.51 -15.38 -5.58
C LEU A 58 5.22 -14.86 -6.99
N LYS A 59 5.39 -15.73 -8.00
CA LYS A 59 5.04 -15.39 -9.38
C LYS A 59 3.54 -15.08 -9.51
N GLN A 60 3.21 -13.94 -10.11
CA GLN A 60 1.83 -13.51 -10.33
C GLN A 60 1.01 -14.59 -11.02
N LEU A 61 1.56 -15.16 -12.10
CA LEU A 61 0.91 -16.17 -12.94
C LEU A 61 1.35 -17.60 -12.59
N GLY A 62 1.89 -17.83 -11.38
CA GLY A 62 2.34 -19.14 -10.93
C GLY A 62 3.34 -19.79 -11.89
N LEU A 63 3.00 -20.97 -12.41
CA LEU A 63 3.87 -21.74 -13.31
C LEU A 63 3.86 -21.27 -14.77
N ALA A 64 3.05 -20.27 -15.13
CA ALA A 64 2.96 -19.78 -16.51
C ALA A 64 4.32 -19.32 -17.08
N HIS A 65 5.25 -18.88 -16.22
CA HIS A 65 6.61 -18.51 -16.62
C HIS A 65 7.42 -19.65 -17.28
N LEU A 66 7.02 -20.91 -17.06
CA LEU A 66 7.63 -22.08 -17.71
C LEU A 66 7.20 -22.24 -19.18
N VAL A 67 6.10 -21.59 -19.58
CA VAL A 67 5.57 -21.58 -20.95
C VAL A 67 5.82 -20.22 -21.60
N TYR A 68 5.65 -19.14 -20.85
CA TYR A 68 5.81 -17.76 -21.29
C TYR A 68 7.01 -17.13 -20.55
N PRO A 69 8.21 -17.09 -21.13
CA PRO A 69 9.42 -16.65 -20.43
C PRO A 69 9.40 -15.18 -19.97
N GLY A 70 8.48 -14.36 -20.48
CA GLY A 70 8.25 -12.99 -20.00
C GLY A 70 7.35 -12.88 -18.77
N ALA A 71 6.64 -13.94 -18.38
CA ALA A 71 5.70 -13.96 -17.26
C ALA A 71 6.42 -14.13 -15.90
N VAL A 72 7.55 -13.45 -15.70
CA VAL A 72 8.42 -13.58 -14.52
C VAL A 72 8.07 -12.65 -13.36
N HIS A 73 7.09 -11.76 -13.57
CA HIS A 73 6.64 -10.79 -12.59
C HIS A 73 6.05 -11.47 -11.34
N SER A 74 6.26 -10.83 -10.20
CA SER A 74 5.83 -11.28 -8.88
C SER A 74 4.67 -10.45 -8.33
N ARG A 75 4.04 -10.97 -7.27
CA ARG A 75 2.99 -10.27 -6.53
C ARG A 75 3.51 -9.00 -5.86
N PHE A 76 4.83 -8.85 -5.66
CA PHE A 76 5.43 -7.67 -5.03
C PHE A 76 5.25 -6.41 -5.88
N GLU A 77 5.73 -6.41 -7.13
CA GLU A 77 5.59 -5.24 -8.01
C GLU A 77 4.12 -4.99 -8.39
N HIS A 78 3.31 -6.05 -8.49
CA HIS A 78 1.88 -5.92 -8.68
C HIS A 78 1.24 -5.15 -7.52
N SER A 79 1.53 -5.53 -6.28
CA SER A 79 1.01 -4.86 -5.07
C SER A 79 1.41 -3.39 -4.99
N LEU A 80 2.65 -3.05 -5.37
CA LEU A 80 3.09 -1.65 -5.48
C LEU A 80 2.30 -0.88 -6.56
N GLY A 81 2.09 -1.49 -7.73
CA GLY A 81 1.31 -0.92 -8.82
C GLY A 81 -0.15 -0.69 -8.45
N VAL A 82 -0.80 -1.65 -7.78
CA VAL A 82 -2.18 -1.53 -7.30
C VAL A 82 -2.30 -0.40 -6.28
N SER A 83 -1.38 -0.34 -5.30
CA SER A 83 -1.34 0.77 -4.33
C SER A 83 -1.22 2.14 -5.02
N TRP A 84 -0.36 2.23 -6.03
CA TRP A 84 -0.18 3.44 -6.83
C TRP A 84 -1.47 3.83 -7.56
N LEU A 85 -2.06 2.92 -8.34
CA LEU A 85 -3.28 3.18 -9.09
C LEU A 85 -4.47 3.51 -8.18
N ALA A 86 -4.60 2.81 -7.05
CA ALA A 86 -5.61 3.08 -6.04
C ALA A 86 -5.50 4.52 -5.52
N SER A 87 -4.28 4.96 -5.17
CA SER A 87 -3.99 6.33 -4.74
C SER A 87 -4.30 7.36 -5.83
N GLN A 88 -3.90 7.11 -7.08
CA GLN A 88 -4.18 8.04 -8.19
C GLN A 88 -5.68 8.17 -8.44
N THR A 89 -6.43 7.06 -8.33
CA THR A 89 -7.87 7.02 -8.54
C THR A 89 -8.61 7.84 -7.50
N VAL A 90 -8.35 7.60 -6.22
CA VAL A 90 -9.00 8.34 -5.12
C VAL A 90 -8.60 9.83 -5.10
N GLN A 91 -7.36 10.17 -5.50
CA GLN A 91 -6.94 11.56 -5.64
C GLN A 91 -7.71 12.29 -6.75
N LYS A 92 -7.97 11.63 -7.88
CA LYS A 92 -8.81 12.20 -8.95
C LYS A 92 -10.24 12.40 -8.44
N LEU A 93 -10.83 11.41 -7.78
CA LEU A 93 -12.16 11.55 -7.17
C LEU A 93 -12.22 12.70 -6.17
N LYS A 94 -11.20 12.84 -5.31
CA LYS A 94 -11.09 13.97 -4.38
C LYS A 94 -11.02 15.31 -5.10
N THR A 95 -10.24 15.39 -6.17
CA THR A 95 -10.08 16.63 -6.95
C THR A 95 -11.40 17.10 -7.56
N TYR A 96 -12.20 16.18 -8.10
CA TYR A 96 -13.41 16.53 -8.82
C TYR A 96 -14.68 16.56 -7.96
N GLN A 97 -14.78 15.68 -6.96
CA GLN A 97 -15.99 15.46 -6.17
C GLN A 97 -15.72 15.28 -4.66
N GLY A 98 -14.50 15.57 -4.19
CA GLY A 98 -14.08 15.29 -2.82
C GLY A 98 -14.92 15.97 -1.75
N SER A 99 -15.37 17.20 -1.97
CA SER A 99 -16.22 17.93 -1.01
C SER A 99 -17.61 17.32 -0.87
N GLU A 100 -18.20 16.83 -1.97
CA GLU A 100 -19.52 16.18 -1.98
C GLU A 100 -19.45 14.78 -1.36
N LEU A 101 -18.41 14.03 -1.72
CA LEU A 101 -18.20 12.66 -1.26
C LEU A 101 -17.55 12.57 0.13
N GLY A 102 -17.11 13.70 0.69
CA GLY A 102 -16.41 13.75 1.98
C GLY A 102 -15.04 13.07 1.99
N ILE A 103 -14.35 13.00 0.84
CA ILE A 103 -13.05 12.30 0.71
C ILE A 103 -11.94 13.14 1.36
N ASP A 104 -11.40 12.66 2.47
CA ASP A 104 -10.32 13.33 3.19
C ASP A 104 -8.94 12.73 2.89
N CYS A 105 -7.93 13.00 3.72
CA CYS A 105 -6.60 12.38 3.57
C CYS A 105 -6.54 10.97 4.14
N PHE A 106 -7.37 10.67 5.14
CA PHE A 106 -7.48 9.36 5.77
C PHE A 106 -8.04 8.34 4.78
N ASP A 107 -9.04 8.71 3.98
CA ASP A 107 -9.61 7.84 2.93
C ASP A 107 -8.58 7.51 1.84
N ILE A 108 -7.79 8.51 1.40
CA ILE A 108 -6.73 8.31 0.41
C ILE A 108 -5.71 7.29 0.94
N GLN A 109 -5.25 7.48 2.17
CA GLN A 109 -4.25 6.59 2.78
C GLN A 109 -4.82 5.18 3.00
N THR A 110 -6.08 5.08 3.42
CA THR A 110 -6.80 3.81 3.59
C THR A 110 -6.87 3.03 2.28
N VAL A 111 -7.31 3.68 1.18
CA VAL A 111 -7.44 3.03 -0.14
C VAL A 111 -6.08 2.63 -0.69
N LYS A 112 -5.06 3.48 -0.52
CA LYS A 112 -3.69 3.17 -0.92
C LYS A 112 -3.13 1.94 -0.20
N LEU A 113 -3.36 1.85 1.10
CA LEU A 113 -2.90 0.74 1.93
C LEU A 113 -3.69 -0.55 1.66
N ALA A 114 -5.00 -0.42 1.39
CA ALA A 114 -5.83 -1.53 0.96
C ALA A 114 -5.32 -2.14 -0.36
N GLY A 115 -5.01 -1.30 -1.34
CA GLY A 115 -4.42 -1.76 -2.61
C GLY A 115 -3.05 -2.40 -2.42
N LEU A 116 -2.22 -1.87 -1.52
CA LEU A 116 -0.90 -2.43 -1.22
C LEU A 116 -0.98 -3.85 -0.64
N LEU A 117 -1.90 -4.08 0.29
CA LEU A 117 -1.90 -5.29 1.12
C LEU A 117 -2.89 -6.37 0.64
N HIS A 118 -3.68 -6.12 -0.41
CA HIS A 118 -4.76 -7.01 -0.83
C HIS A 118 -4.28 -8.46 -1.13
N ASP A 119 -3.10 -8.57 -1.75
CA ASP A 119 -2.54 -9.84 -2.22
C ASP A 119 -1.56 -10.50 -1.24
N ILE A 120 -1.36 -9.94 -0.04
CA ILE A 120 -0.30 -10.38 0.87
C ILE A 120 -0.50 -11.83 1.36
N GLY A 121 -1.74 -12.29 1.42
CA GLY A 121 -2.13 -13.64 1.82
C GLY A 121 -1.94 -14.72 0.76
N HIS A 122 -1.45 -14.39 -0.44
CA HIS A 122 -1.21 -15.40 -1.47
C HIS A 122 -0.19 -16.47 -1.05
N GLY A 123 -0.48 -17.72 -1.38
CA GLY A 123 0.40 -18.87 -1.20
C GLY A 123 1.32 -19.14 -2.39
N PRO A 124 2.15 -20.20 -2.31
CA PRO A 124 3.04 -20.62 -3.40
C PRO A 124 2.28 -20.86 -4.72
N PHE A 125 2.76 -20.30 -5.83
CA PHE A 125 2.09 -20.38 -7.15
C PHE A 125 0.74 -19.64 -7.22
N SER A 126 0.51 -18.66 -6.33
CA SER A 126 -0.65 -17.76 -6.37
C SER A 126 -1.99 -18.52 -6.37
N HIS A 127 -2.88 -18.29 -7.33
CA HIS A 127 -4.20 -18.96 -7.37
C HIS A 127 -4.12 -20.48 -7.52
N LEU A 128 -3.00 -21.05 -7.99
CA LEU A 128 -2.85 -22.50 -8.04
C LEU A 128 -2.87 -23.09 -6.61
N PHE A 129 -2.30 -22.39 -5.63
CA PHE A 129 -2.33 -22.81 -4.24
C PHE A 129 -3.77 -22.98 -3.75
N GLU A 130 -4.53 -21.91 -3.90
CA GLU A 130 -5.90 -21.76 -3.42
C GLU A 130 -6.89 -22.67 -4.16
N ARG A 131 -6.83 -22.66 -5.49
CA ARG A 131 -7.87 -23.27 -6.34
C ARG A 131 -7.57 -24.71 -6.71
N SER A 132 -6.33 -25.18 -6.58
CA SER A 132 -5.92 -26.51 -7.04
C SER A 132 -5.23 -27.35 -5.98
N PHE A 133 -4.36 -26.77 -5.15
CA PHE A 133 -3.62 -27.52 -4.14
C PHE A 133 -4.43 -27.69 -2.85
N LEU A 134 -4.88 -26.59 -2.23
CA LEU A 134 -5.60 -26.63 -0.96
C LEU A 134 -6.88 -27.49 -0.99
N PRO A 135 -7.72 -27.47 -2.04
CA PRO A 135 -8.90 -28.34 -2.09
C PRO A 135 -8.59 -29.84 -2.10
N ARG A 136 -7.33 -30.22 -2.39
CA ARG A 136 -6.87 -31.62 -2.38
C ARG A 136 -6.30 -32.05 -1.04
N VAL A 137 -5.90 -31.11 -0.19
CA VAL A 137 -5.23 -31.39 1.09
C VAL A 137 -6.09 -31.00 2.29
N LEU A 138 -6.99 -30.02 2.14
CA LEU A 138 -7.94 -29.60 3.14
C LEU A 138 -9.29 -30.28 2.87
N ASN A 139 -9.78 -31.05 3.84
CA ASN A 139 -11.04 -31.78 3.76
C ASN A 139 -12.25 -30.85 3.96
N GLY A 140 -12.48 -29.92 3.03
CA GLY A 140 -13.67 -29.06 3.01
C GLY A 140 -13.57 -27.77 3.82
N GLU A 141 -12.38 -27.38 4.28
CA GLU A 141 -12.17 -26.03 4.82
C GLU A 141 -12.08 -25.02 3.68
N ASN A 142 -12.91 -23.97 3.76
CA ASN A 142 -12.82 -22.85 2.85
C ASN A 142 -11.61 -22.00 3.24
N TRP A 143 -10.67 -21.88 2.32
CA TRP A 143 -9.53 -20.98 2.42
C TRP A 143 -9.59 -20.00 1.26
N SER A 144 -9.32 -18.74 1.53
CA SER A 144 -9.14 -17.73 0.50
C SER A 144 -7.93 -16.84 0.82
N HIS A 145 -7.26 -16.36 -0.21
CA HIS A 145 -6.06 -15.54 -0.03
C HIS A 145 -6.39 -14.20 0.64
N GLU A 146 -7.59 -13.66 0.47
CA GLU A 146 -8.08 -12.43 1.11
C GLU A 146 -8.30 -12.63 2.62
N GLN A 147 -8.85 -13.78 3.03
CA GLN A 147 -8.95 -14.14 4.44
C GLN A 147 -7.56 -14.29 5.06
N MET A 148 -6.62 -14.87 4.31
CA MET A 148 -5.23 -14.95 4.75
C MET A 148 -4.56 -13.57 4.80
N SER A 149 -4.84 -12.67 3.85
CA SER A 149 -4.35 -11.28 3.86
C SER A 149 -4.77 -10.57 5.13
N THR A 150 -6.02 -10.77 5.57
CA THR A 150 -6.54 -10.22 6.84
C THR A 150 -5.73 -10.69 8.04
N LYS A 151 -5.54 -12.00 8.17
CA LYS A 151 -4.77 -12.59 9.27
C LYS A 151 -3.30 -12.15 9.23
N LEU A 152 -2.71 -12.05 8.04
CA LEU A 152 -1.31 -11.70 7.89
C LEU A 152 -1.05 -10.23 8.17
N VAL A 153 -1.97 -9.33 7.80
CA VAL A 153 -1.87 -7.91 8.16
C VAL A 153 -1.97 -7.71 9.67
N ASP A 154 -2.87 -8.42 10.35
CA ASP A 154 -2.92 -8.41 11.83
C ASP A 154 -1.57 -8.85 12.41
N HIS A 155 -1.04 -9.97 11.94
CA HIS A 155 0.25 -10.47 12.38
C HIS A 155 1.39 -9.46 12.13
N ILE A 156 1.41 -8.78 10.99
CA ILE A 156 2.43 -7.76 10.68
C ILE A 156 2.34 -6.58 11.63
N VAL A 157 1.13 -6.08 11.91
CA VAL A 157 0.94 -4.95 12.82
C VAL A 157 1.42 -5.32 14.22
N ASP A 158 1.06 -6.52 14.69
CA ASP A 158 1.42 -7.01 16.02
C ASP A 158 2.93 -7.24 16.16
N GLU A 159 3.56 -7.95 15.19
CA GLU A 159 4.98 -8.33 15.23
C GLU A 159 5.91 -7.13 15.06
N HIS A 160 5.61 -6.24 14.12
CA HIS A 160 6.47 -5.09 13.80
C HIS A 160 6.08 -3.81 14.56
N HIS A 161 5.09 -3.90 15.46
CA HIS A 161 4.57 -2.79 16.24
C HIS A 161 4.26 -1.54 15.39
N ILE A 162 3.61 -1.76 14.24
CA ILE A 162 3.30 -0.68 13.31
C ILE A 162 2.20 0.18 13.91
N ASP A 163 2.56 1.41 14.28
CA ASP A 163 1.58 2.44 14.68
C ASP A 163 0.68 2.80 13.50
N VAL A 164 -0.55 2.27 13.52
CA VAL A 164 -1.59 2.47 12.52
C VAL A 164 -2.96 2.54 13.18
N ASP A 165 -3.82 3.39 12.65
CA ASP A 165 -5.17 3.59 13.16
C ASP A 165 -6.02 2.31 13.01
N SER A 166 -6.69 1.89 14.08
CA SER A 166 -7.50 0.65 14.09
C SER A 166 -8.74 0.75 13.20
N GLN A 167 -9.33 1.93 13.04
CA GLN A 167 -10.42 2.17 12.11
C GLN A 167 -9.93 2.07 10.67
N MET A 168 -8.72 2.57 10.37
CA MET A 168 -8.08 2.41 9.06
C MET A 168 -7.90 0.92 8.74
N MET A 169 -7.34 0.12 9.66
CA MET A 169 -7.16 -1.31 9.46
C MET A 169 -8.47 -2.04 9.22
N LYS A 170 -9.53 -1.67 9.97
CA LYS A 170 -10.86 -2.23 9.76
C LYS A 170 -11.39 -1.92 8.35
N ARG A 171 -11.23 -0.68 7.87
CA ARG A 171 -11.66 -0.30 6.51
C ARG A 171 -10.87 -1.01 5.43
N VAL A 172 -9.53 -1.08 5.57
CA VAL A 172 -8.62 -1.78 4.66
C VAL A 172 -9.09 -3.22 4.42
N LYS A 173 -9.36 -3.96 5.49
CA LYS A 173 -9.77 -5.38 5.41
C LYS A 173 -11.15 -5.56 4.78
N VAL A 174 -12.09 -4.66 5.05
CA VAL A 174 -13.43 -4.70 4.47
C VAL A 174 -13.39 -4.49 2.95
N SER A 175 -12.44 -3.69 2.44
CA SER A 175 -12.30 -3.40 1.02
C SER A 175 -11.90 -4.59 0.17
N TRP A 176 -11.24 -5.62 0.72
CA TRP A 176 -10.73 -6.74 -0.08
C TRP A 176 -11.80 -7.69 -0.60
N ASN A 177 -12.96 -7.74 0.05
CA ASN A 177 -14.14 -8.44 -0.49
C ASN A 177 -14.66 -7.81 -1.80
N CYS A 178 -14.13 -6.66 -2.23
CA CYS A 178 -14.54 -5.93 -3.43
C CYS A 178 -13.44 -5.77 -4.49
N LEU A 179 -12.22 -6.26 -4.26
CA LEU A 179 -11.07 -6.02 -5.15
C LEU A 179 -10.73 -7.18 -6.10
N ASP A 180 -11.55 -8.23 -6.16
CA ASP A 180 -11.34 -9.35 -7.10
C ASP A 180 -11.47 -8.89 -8.56
N ILE A 181 -10.36 -8.99 -9.31
CA ILE A 181 -10.27 -8.96 -10.77
C ILE A 181 -9.56 -10.23 -11.24
#